data_AF-A0A653APH8-F1
#
_entry.id   AF-A0A653APH8-F1
#
_cell.length_a   1.000
_cell.length_b   1.000
_cell.length_c   1.000
_cell.angle_alpha   90.00
_cell.angle_beta   90.00
_cell.angle_gamma   90.00
#
_symmetry.space_group_name_H-M   'P 1'
#
loop_
_entity.id
_entity.type
_entity.pdbx_description
1 polymer ?
#
loop_
_entity_poly.entity_id
_entity_poly.type
_entity_poly.pdbx_seq_one_letter_code
_entity_poly.pdbx_strand_id
1 'polypeptide(L)'
;MTYEKNIMYSEVDVMKMIAEKAPVPVPKILFYDNSHDICESDYFFMDMLQGSSFSSIMDNMSQEEKDKIYFEMGKYTQIINSIQNNKFGYYGQKEKQNENWYITFKEMIMDTYSDAKYKDIIIPISQEEILILLEKDKNIFENVHTPKLVHWDIWAGNVFVKNNRIEGIIDFERCLWADELMEVGFRTYGYKKAFYKGYGIDKLSDEEKRRAKWYDIYLFLISCLECRYRMYDNTDTYVWGCDMLNKSIVELLKSNK
;
A
#
# COMPACT_ATOMS: atom_id res chain seq x y z
N MET A 1 4.69 -6.68 13.16
CA MET A 1 4.92 -5.24 13.37
C MET A 1 3.63 -4.58 13.83
N THR A 2 3.65 -3.34 14.33
CA THR A 2 2.48 -2.65 14.89
C THR A 2 1.36 -2.39 13.87
N TYR A 3 1.71 -2.34 12.58
CA TYR A 3 0.78 -2.24 11.45
C TYR A 3 0.29 -3.61 10.91
N GLU A 4 0.83 -4.73 11.40
CA GLU A 4 0.48 -6.09 10.96
C GLU A 4 -0.25 -6.84 12.08
N LYS A 5 -1.52 -6.48 12.30
CA LYS A 5 -2.42 -7.21 13.20
C LYS A 5 -3.70 -7.55 12.45
N ASN A 6 -4.22 -8.76 12.66
CA ASN A 6 -5.41 -9.27 11.98
C ASN A 6 -5.29 -9.20 10.45
N ILE A 7 -4.09 -9.46 9.92
CA ILE A 7 -3.81 -9.38 8.47
C ILE A 7 -4.55 -10.47 7.69
N MET A 8 -4.69 -11.67 8.27
CA MET A 8 -5.45 -12.77 7.67
C MET A 8 -6.96 -12.45 7.58
N TYR A 9 -7.51 -11.86 8.64
CA TYR A 9 -8.88 -11.34 8.63
C TYR A 9 -9.05 -10.27 7.54
N SER A 10 -8.10 -9.34 7.44
CA SER A 10 -8.13 -8.28 6.43
C SER A 10 -8.11 -8.84 5.02
N GLU A 11 -7.21 -9.79 4.74
CA GLU A 11 -7.11 -10.45 3.44
C GLU A 11 -8.43 -11.14 3.06
N VAL A 12 -8.95 -12.01 3.92
CA VAL A 12 -10.15 -12.81 3.61
C VAL A 12 -11.40 -11.93 3.50
N ASP A 13 -11.61 -10.99 4.43
CA ASP A 13 -12.81 -10.15 4.47
C ASP A 13 -12.85 -9.17 3.29
N VAL A 14 -11.70 -8.57 2.95
CA VAL A 14 -11.60 -7.67 1.79
C VAL A 14 -11.78 -8.44 0.48
N MET A 15 -11.14 -9.60 0.31
CA MET A 15 -11.30 -10.39 -0.92
C MET A 15 -12.75 -10.85 -1.13
N LYS A 16 -13.43 -11.30 -0.08
CA LYS A 16 -14.87 -11.64 -0.14
C LYS A 16 -15.70 -10.42 -0.51
N MET A 17 -15.47 -9.27 0.14
CA MET A 17 -16.17 -8.03 -0.14
C MET A 17 -15.98 -7.58 -1.61
N ILE A 18 -14.76 -7.66 -2.14
CA ILE A 18 -14.46 -7.28 -3.52
C ILE A 18 -15.16 -8.23 -4.49
N ALA A 19 -15.08 -9.54 -4.27
CA ALA A 19 -15.74 -10.54 -5.10
C ALA A 19 -17.26 -10.34 -5.18
N GLU A 20 -17.89 -9.82 -4.12
CA GLU A 20 -19.32 -9.53 -4.06
C GLU A 20 -19.71 -8.18 -4.68
N LYS A 21 -18.91 -7.13 -4.43
CA LYS A 21 -19.34 -5.74 -4.67
C LYS A 21 -18.68 -5.08 -5.87
N ALA A 22 -17.59 -5.64 -6.39
CA ALA A 22 -16.76 -4.98 -7.39
C ALA A 22 -16.38 -5.93 -8.53
N PRO A 23 -16.41 -5.48 -9.79
CA PRO A 23 -15.95 -6.26 -10.94
C PRO A 23 -14.42 -6.25 -11.02
N VAL A 24 -13.75 -6.68 -9.95
CA VAL A 24 -12.28 -6.81 -9.85
C VAL A 24 -11.94 -8.29 -9.80
N PRO A 25 -11.01 -8.78 -10.64
CA PRO A 25 -10.60 -10.17 -10.61
C PRO A 25 -9.81 -10.45 -9.33
N VAL A 26 -10.38 -11.23 -8.44
CA VAL A 26 -9.74 -11.75 -7.23
C VAL A 26 -9.98 -13.26 -7.15
N PRO A 27 -9.02 -14.07 -6.64
CA PRO A 27 -9.28 -15.47 -6.36
C PRO A 27 -10.47 -15.65 -5.43
N LYS A 28 -11.32 -16.64 -5.71
CA LYS A 28 -12.43 -16.96 -4.80
C LYS A 28 -11.89 -17.57 -3.52
N ILE A 29 -12.30 -17.04 -2.37
CA ILE A 29 -12.10 -17.72 -1.09
C ILE A 29 -13.03 -18.95 -1.02
N LEU A 30 -12.44 -20.13 -0.92
CA LEU A 30 -13.13 -21.42 -0.88
C LEU A 30 -13.51 -21.81 0.56
N PHE A 31 -12.65 -21.46 1.51
CA PHE A 31 -12.82 -21.78 2.93
C PHE A 31 -11.95 -20.85 3.77
N TYR A 32 -12.40 -20.51 4.98
CA TYR A 32 -11.65 -19.74 5.97
C TYR A 32 -12.01 -20.27 7.35
N ASP A 33 -10.99 -20.52 8.17
CA ASP A 33 -11.11 -20.99 9.53
C ASP A 33 -10.21 -20.18 10.45
N ASN A 34 -10.83 -19.61 11.48
CA ASN A 34 -10.23 -18.84 12.56
C ASN A 34 -10.60 -19.40 13.94
N SER A 35 -11.06 -20.66 14.00
CA SER A 35 -11.39 -21.38 15.24
C SER A 35 -10.15 -21.85 16.00
N HIS A 36 -9.05 -22.06 15.28
CA HIS A 36 -7.81 -22.69 15.76
C HIS A 36 -7.97 -24.15 16.20
N ASP A 37 -9.00 -24.85 15.71
CA ASP A 37 -9.26 -26.26 16.06
C ASP A 37 -8.22 -27.21 15.45
N ILE A 38 -7.69 -26.90 14.25
CA ILE A 38 -6.71 -27.75 13.54
C ILE A 38 -5.27 -27.30 13.81
N CYS A 39 -5.02 -25.99 13.91
CA CYS A 39 -3.71 -25.42 14.20
C CYS A 39 -3.84 -24.07 14.92
N GLU A 40 -2.74 -23.61 15.52
CA GLU A 40 -2.68 -22.35 16.30
C GLU A 40 -2.70 -21.08 15.43
N SER A 41 -3.25 -21.14 14.22
CA SER A 41 -3.25 -20.02 13.27
C SER A 41 -4.51 -20.02 12.43
N ASP A 42 -4.96 -18.81 12.07
CA ASP A 42 -5.96 -18.64 11.03
C ASP A 42 -5.44 -19.21 9.71
N TYR A 43 -6.31 -19.85 8.94
CA TYR A 43 -5.97 -20.34 7.61
C TYR A 43 -7.16 -20.27 6.66
N PHE A 44 -6.87 -20.17 5.36
CA PHE A 44 -7.89 -20.15 4.33
C PHE A 44 -7.40 -20.89 3.07
N PHE A 45 -8.36 -21.25 2.23
CA PHE A 45 -8.10 -21.79 0.90
C PHE A 45 -8.76 -20.88 -0.14
N MET A 46 -8.09 -20.68 -1.26
CA MET A 46 -8.61 -19.90 -2.38
C MET A 46 -8.29 -20.58 -3.71
N ASP A 47 -8.93 -20.10 -4.78
CA ASP A 47 -8.63 -20.55 -6.14
C ASP A 47 -7.15 -20.32 -6.49
N MET A 48 -6.54 -21.32 -7.13
CA MET A 48 -5.20 -21.19 -7.69
C MET A 48 -5.27 -20.50 -9.06
N LEU A 49 -4.68 -19.30 -9.15
CA LEU A 49 -4.52 -18.59 -10.42
C LEU A 49 -3.63 -19.39 -11.37
N GLN A 50 -3.96 -19.35 -12.65
CA GLN A 50 -3.32 -20.17 -13.69
C GLN A 50 -2.32 -19.36 -14.54
N GLY A 51 -2.43 -18.03 -14.49
CA GLY A 51 -1.49 -17.10 -15.09
C GLY A 51 -0.19 -17.00 -14.32
N SER A 52 0.68 -16.11 -14.79
CA SER A 52 1.95 -15.79 -14.13
C SER A 52 1.88 -14.40 -13.51
N SER A 53 2.67 -14.15 -12.46
CA SER A 53 2.82 -12.78 -11.95
C SER A 53 3.35 -11.87 -13.07
N PHE A 54 2.81 -10.66 -13.18
CA PHE A 54 3.18 -9.72 -14.22
C PHE A 54 4.68 -9.41 -14.18
N SER A 55 5.27 -9.30 -12.99
CA SER A 55 6.71 -9.11 -12.80
C SER A 55 7.58 -10.20 -13.43
N SER A 56 7.11 -11.46 -13.43
CA SER A 56 7.88 -12.59 -13.98
C SER A 56 7.87 -12.67 -15.51
N ILE A 57 6.86 -12.09 -16.15
CA ILE A 57 6.69 -12.17 -17.62
C ILE A 57 6.94 -10.85 -18.33
N MET A 58 6.95 -9.73 -17.60
CA MET A 58 6.98 -8.40 -18.21
C MET A 58 8.21 -8.16 -19.08
N ASP A 59 9.36 -8.79 -18.82
CA ASP A 59 10.55 -8.62 -19.66
C ASP A 59 10.41 -9.21 -21.06
N ASN A 60 9.50 -10.17 -21.23
CA ASN A 60 9.19 -10.81 -22.51
C ASN A 60 8.00 -10.17 -23.24
N MET A 61 7.40 -9.13 -22.67
CA MET A 61 6.25 -8.43 -23.25
C MET A 61 6.70 -7.17 -24.01
N SER A 62 6.00 -6.84 -25.09
CA SER A 62 6.12 -5.55 -25.75
C SER A 62 5.65 -4.40 -24.85
N GLN A 63 6.09 -3.17 -25.13
CA GLN A 63 5.63 -2.01 -24.36
C GLN A 63 4.11 -1.82 -24.46
N GLU A 64 3.51 -2.11 -25.62
CA GLU A 64 2.05 -2.01 -25.81
C GLU A 64 1.29 -2.99 -24.91
N GLU A 65 1.79 -4.22 -24.77
CA GLU A 65 1.19 -5.21 -23.88
C GLU A 65 1.34 -4.82 -22.41
N LYS A 66 2.51 -4.32 -22.01
CA LYS A 66 2.71 -3.79 -20.64
C LYS A 66 1.76 -2.64 -20.35
N ASP A 67 1.61 -1.70 -21.29
CA ASP A 67 0.72 -0.55 -21.13
C ASP A 67 -0.76 -0.97 -21.01
N LYS A 68 -1.19 -2.04 -21.72
CA LYS A 68 -2.53 -2.61 -21.53
C LYS A 68 -2.74 -3.13 -20.11
N ILE A 69 -1.77 -3.87 -19.57
CA ILE A 69 -1.85 -4.37 -18.18
C ILE A 69 -1.84 -3.21 -17.19
N TYR A 70 -0.95 -2.23 -17.33
CA TYR A 70 -0.93 -1.06 -16.44
C TYR A 70 -2.25 -0.26 -16.50
N PHE A 71 -2.87 -0.15 -17.68
CA PHE A 71 -4.18 0.47 -17.82
C PHE A 71 -5.26 -0.32 -17.07
N GLU A 72 -5.27 -1.65 -17.17
CA GLU A 72 -6.19 -2.50 -16.39
C GLU A 72 -5.93 -2.38 -14.88
N MET A 73 -4.66 -2.36 -14.43
CA MET A 73 -4.30 -2.13 -13.03
C MET A 73 -4.88 -0.81 -12.52
N GLY A 74 -4.73 0.28 -13.28
CA GLY A 74 -5.31 1.58 -12.93
C GLY A 74 -6.84 1.53 -12.81
N LYS A 75 -7.50 0.86 -13.75
CA LYS A 75 -8.95 0.69 -13.74
C LYS A 75 -9.42 -0.09 -12.51
N TYR A 76 -8.79 -1.22 -12.18
CA TYR A 76 -9.17 -2.00 -11.01
C TYR A 76 -8.86 -1.27 -9.71
N THR A 77 -7.75 -0.53 -9.65
CA THR A 77 -7.42 0.30 -8.47
C THR A 77 -8.49 1.36 -8.25
N GLN A 78 -8.97 2.04 -9.31
CA GLN A 78 -10.07 3.00 -9.21
C GLN A 78 -11.38 2.36 -8.71
N ILE A 79 -11.68 1.14 -9.15
CA ILE A 79 -12.87 0.40 -8.70
C ILE A 79 -12.73 0.04 -7.22
N ILE A 80 -11.56 -0.43 -6.77
CA ILE A 80 -11.29 -0.72 -5.36
C ILE A 80 -11.45 0.56 -4.53
N ASN A 81 -10.83 1.66 -4.95
CA ASN A 81 -10.89 2.95 -4.25
C ASN A 81 -12.29 3.59 -4.29
N SER A 82 -13.23 3.08 -5.11
CA SER A 82 -14.63 3.51 -5.06
C SER A 82 -15.40 2.97 -3.85
N ILE A 83 -14.87 1.94 -3.19
CA ILE A 83 -15.41 1.41 -1.93
C ILE A 83 -14.98 2.35 -0.80
N GLN A 84 -15.95 2.86 -0.04
CA GLN A 84 -15.75 3.89 0.98
C GLN A 84 -16.13 3.39 2.37
N ASN A 85 -15.61 4.07 3.39
CA ASN A 85 -15.96 3.88 4.79
C ASN A 85 -16.06 5.24 5.51
N ASN A 86 -16.51 5.22 6.77
CA ASN A 86 -16.66 6.43 7.58
C ASN A 86 -15.39 6.79 8.38
N LYS A 87 -14.41 5.88 8.47
CA LYS A 87 -13.18 6.09 9.21
C LYS A 87 -11.97 5.67 8.39
N PHE A 88 -10.86 6.38 8.60
CA PHE A 88 -9.54 6.05 8.11
C PHE A 88 -8.82 5.10 9.06
N GLY A 89 -7.82 4.36 8.57
CA GLY A 89 -6.93 3.48 9.35
C GLY A 89 -6.88 2.05 8.82
N TYR A 90 -6.05 1.20 9.43
CA TYR A 90 -5.89 -0.20 9.01
C TYR A 90 -7.21 -0.96 9.05
N TYR A 91 -7.47 -1.79 8.04
CA TYR A 91 -8.74 -2.51 7.91
C TYR A 91 -9.01 -3.42 9.12
N GLY A 92 -8.02 -4.24 9.48
CA GLY A 92 -8.10 -5.19 10.59
C GLY A 92 -7.89 -4.62 12.01
N GLN A 93 -7.64 -3.32 12.17
CA GLN A 93 -7.36 -2.68 13.47
C GLN A 93 -8.32 -1.50 13.72
N LYS A 94 -9.56 -1.82 14.08
CA LYS A 94 -10.62 -0.81 14.30
C LYS A 94 -10.27 0.20 15.40
N GLU A 95 -9.46 -0.19 16.38
CA GLU A 95 -8.99 0.66 17.46
C GLU A 95 -8.01 1.75 17.01
N LYS A 96 -7.40 1.59 15.83
CA LYS A 96 -6.52 2.57 15.19
C LYS A 96 -7.21 3.37 14.09
N GLN A 97 -8.55 3.30 14.02
CA GLN A 97 -9.31 4.03 13.03
C GLN A 97 -9.80 5.37 13.58
N ASN A 98 -9.66 6.43 12.77
CA ASN A 98 -10.04 7.80 13.11
C ASN A 98 -10.83 8.45 11.97
N GLU A 99 -11.60 9.50 12.27
CA GLU A 99 -12.34 10.29 11.27
C GLU A 99 -11.44 11.29 10.54
N ASN A 100 -10.24 11.56 11.07
CA ASN A 100 -9.30 12.51 10.50
C ASN A 100 -8.07 11.80 9.90
N TRP A 101 -7.85 12.01 8.60
CA TRP A 101 -6.75 11.36 7.90
C TRP A 101 -5.36 11.81 8.39
N TYR A 102 -5.15 13.11 8.63
CA TYR A 102 -3.87 13.62 9.13
C TYR A 102 -3.48 12.99 10.47
N ILE A 103 -4.44 12.89 11.41
CA ILE A 103 -4.22 12.25 12.71
C ILE A 103 -3.84 10.78 12.51
N THR A 104 -4.61 10.05 11.70
CA THR A 104 -4.37 8.63 11.40
C THR A 104 -2.97 8.43 10.81
N PHE A 105 -2.62 9.19 9.78
CA PHE A 105 -1.34 9.06 9.09
C PHE A 105 -0.15 9.44 9.99
N LYS A 106 -0.31 10.45 10.84
CA LYS A 106 0.68 10.81 11.87
C LYS A 106 0.90 9.67 12.87
N GLU A 107 -0.16 9.01 13.32
CA GLU A 107 -0.08 7.84 14.19
C GLU A 107 0.62 6.66 13.48
N MET A 108 0.31 6.41 12.21
CA MET A 108 1.00 5.39 11.40
C MET A 108 2.52 5.66 11.31
N ILE A 109 2.93 6.93 11.13
CA ILE A 109 4.35 7.30 11.18
C ILE A 109 4.92 7.02 12.58
N MET A 110 4.25 7.44 13.65
CA MET A 110 4.71 7.20 15.03
C MET A 110 4.83 5.71 15.38
N ASP A 111 3.95 4.87 14.83
CA ASP A 111 4.02 3.42 14.98
C ASP A 111 5.34 2.87 14.41
N THR A 112 5.83 3.41 13.28
CA THR A 112 7.13 2.97 12.71
C THR A 112 8.31 3.26 13.63
N TYR A 113 8.31 4.42 14.32
CA TYR A 113 9.35 4.76 15.30
C TYR A 113 9.25 3.92 16.57
N SER A 114 8.03 3.60 16.99
CA SER A 114 7.80 2.72 18.13
C SER A 114 8.32 1.30 17.84
N ASP A 115 8.05 0.78 16.64
CA ASP A 115 8.56 -0.51 16.18
C ASP A 115 10.07 -0.51 16.00
N ALA A 116 10.66 0.58 15.50
CA ALA A 116 12.10 0.74 15.37
C ALA A 116 12.79 0.69 16.73
N LYS A 117 12.28 1.47 17.70
CA LYS A 117 12.79 1.50 19.07
C LYS A 117 12.69 0.13 19.75
N TYR A 118 11.60 -0.60 19.51
CA TYR A 118 11.42 -1.94 20.08
C TYR A 118 12.46 -2.97 19.59
N LYS A 119 13.03 -2.78 18.40
CA LYS A 119 14.04 -3.67 17.79
C LYS A 119 15.42 -3.03 17.62
N ASP A 120 15.67 -1.90 18.28
CA ASP A 120 16.93 -1.14 18.17
C ASP A 120 17.34 -0.84 16.72
N ILE A 121 16.36 -0.49 15.88
CA ILE A 121 16.57 -0.14 14.46
C ILE A 121 16.86 1.35 14.36
N ILE A 122 17.91 1.69 13.61
CA ILE A 122 18.28 3.07 13.34
C ILE A 122 17.52 3.55 12.10
N ILE A 123 16.71 4.61 12.25
CA ILE A 123 16.11 5.34 11.14
C ILE A 123 16.96 6.60 10.91
N PRO A 124 17.26 6.98 9.65
CA PRO A 124 18.19 8.08 9.34
C PRO A 124 17.63 9.49 9.58
N ILE A 125 16.45 9.63 10.17
CA ILE A 125 15.83 10.88 10.60
C ILE A 125 15.16 10.63 11.96
N SER A 126 15.24 11.60 12.88
CA SER A 126 14.60 11.46 14.20
C SER A 126 13.08 11.59 14.12
N GLN A 127 12.39 11.03 15.12
CA GLN A 127 10.94 11.15 15.26
C GLN A 127 10.54 12.64 15.37
N GLU A 128 11.30 13.44 16.09
CA GLU A 128 11.03 14.87 16.27
C GLU A 128 11.13 15.63 14.95
N GLU A 129 12.20 15.40 14.18
CA GLU A 129 12.42 16.07 12.90
C GLU A 129 11.34 15.73 11.87
N ILE A 130 10.97 14.45 11.72
CA ILE A 130 9.94 14.06 10.76
C ILE A 130 8.57 14.61 11.13
N LEU A 131 8.24 14.68 12.43
CA LEU A 131 6.96 15.23 12.90
C LEU A 131 6.89 16.75 12.69
N ILE A 132 8.01 17.46 12.84
CA ILE A 132 8.09 18.89 12.48
C ILE A 132 7.85 19.09 10.98
N LEU A 133 8.40 18.23 10.13
CA LEU A 133 8.17 18.28 8.69
C LEU A 133 6.72 17.96 8.33
N LEU A 134 6.14 16.94 8.97
CA LEU A 134 4.76 16.54 8.74
C LEU A 134 3.77 17.64 9.14
N GLU A 135 4.01 18.31 10.29
CA GLU A 135 3.15 19.39 10.76
C GLU A 135 3.16 20.61 9.84
N LYS A 136 4.28 20.91 9.18
CA LYS A 136 4.35 21.98 8.16
C LYS A 136 3.46 21.70 6.96
N ASP A 137 3.28 20.43 6.62
CA ASP A 137 2.44 19.99 5.51
C ASP A 137 1.04 19.57 5.98
N LYS A 138 0.62 19.86 7.23
CA LYS A 138 -0.69 19.43 7.73
C LYS A 138 -1.86 19.79 6.80
N ASN A 139 -1.87 21.01 6.27
CA ASN A 139 -2.97 21.52 5.46
C ASN A 139 -3.24 20.70 4.20
N ILE A 140 -2.23 20.09 3.58
CA ILE A 140 -2.48 19.29 2.35
C ILE A 140 -3.27 18.02 2.64
N PHE A 141 -3.27 17.53 3.89
CA PHE A 141 -4.06 16.37 4.32
C PHE A 141 -5.49 16.73 4.70
N GLU A 142 -5.78 18.01 4.98
CA GLU A 142 -7.13 18.45 5.39
C GLU A 142 -8.16 18.26 4.27
N ASN A 143 -7.71 18.24 3.00
CA ASN A 143 -8.55 18.00 1.82
C ASN A 143 -8.97 16.53 1.64
N VAL A 144 -8.48 15.61 2.48
CA VAL A 144 -8.83 14.18 2.41
C VAL A 144 -10.00 13.91 3.36
N HIS A 145 -11.21 13.90 2.81
CA HIS A 145 -12.45 13.75 3.59
C HIS A 145 -13.08 12.36 3.52
N THR A 146 -12.75 11.58 2.49
CA THR A 146 -13.42 10.30 2.23
C THR A 146 -12.41 9.16 2.35
N PRO A 147 -12.52 8.31 3.38
CA PRO A 147 -11.76 7.07 3.46
C PRO A 147 -12.14 6.14 2.33
N LYS A 148 -11.15 5.79 1.51
CA LYS A 148 -11.29 4.83 0.41
C LYS A 148 -10.56 3.56 0.77
N LEU A 149 -11.07 2.43 0.32
CA LEU A 149 -10.35 1.18 0.43
C LEU A 149 -9.09 1.27 -0.43
N VAL A 150 -7.93 1.18 0.19
CA VAL A 150 -6.62 1.15 -0.45
C VAL A 150 -6.06 -0.25 -0.29
N HIS A 151 -5.65 -0.86 -1.39
CA HIS A 151 -4.97 -2.16 -1.37
C HIS A 151 -3.51 -2.01 -0.91
N TRP A 152 -2.89 -0.86 -1.20
CA TRP A 152 -1.50 -0.51 -0.88
C TRP A 152 -0.44 -1.20 -1.76
N ASP A 153 -0.68 -2.44 -2.19
CA ASP A 153 0.35 -3.31 -2.80
C ASP A 153 -0.03 -3.95 -4.15
N ILE A 154 -0.74 -3.23 -5.02
CA ILE A 154 -1.03 -3.66 -6.42
C ILE A 154 0.18 -3.41 -7.33
N TRP A 155 1.32 -4.02 -7.03
CA TRP A 155 2.51 -3.97 -7.87
C TRP A 155 2.56 -5.19 -8.80
N ALA A 156 3.49 -5.20 -9.76
CA ALA A 156 3.57 -6.25 -10.78
C ALA A 156 3.74 -7.68 -10.21
N GLY A 157 4.23 -7.85 -8.98
CA GLY A 157 4.33 -9.14 -8.31
C GLY A 157 2.98 -9.72 -7.87
N ASN A 158 2.04 -8.86 -7.46
CA ASN A 158 0.73 -9.25 -6.92
C ASN A 158 -0.40 -9.22 -7.97
N VAL A 159 -0.04 -9.00 -9.24
CA VAL A 159 -0.98 -9.01 -10.37
C VAL A 159 -0.66 -10.19 -11.26
N PHE A 160 -1.61 -11.11 -11.41
CA PHE A 160 -1.47 -12.29 -12.26
C PHE A 160 -2.09 -12.05 -13.63
N VAL A 161 -1.34 -12.40 -14.67
CA VAL A 161 -1.70 -12.15 -16.07
C VAL A 161 -1.80 -13.46 -16.83
N LYS A 162 -2.86 -13.59 -17.61
CA LYS A 162 -3.10 -14.72 -18.52
C LYS A 162 -3.73 -14.21 -19.81
N ASN A 163 -3.21 -14.66 -20.95
CA ASN A 163 -3.69 -14.21 -22.26
C ASN A 163 -3.70 -12.67 -22.41
N ASN A 164 -2.65 -12.00 -21.92
CA ASN A 164 -2.49 -10.54 -21.93
C ASN A 164 -3.63 -9.77 -21.23
N ARG A 165 -4.27 -10.36 -20.21
CA ARG A 165 -5.24 -9.71 -19.33
C ARG A 165 -4.99 -10.09 -17.87
N ILE A 166 -5.44 -9.26 -16.95
CA ILE A 166 -5.36 -9.57 -15.52
C ILE A 166 -6.36 -10.69 -15.19
N GLU A 167 -5.86 -11.82 -14.69
CA GLU A 167 -6.66 -12.95 -14.22
C GLU A 167 -7.00 -12.82 -12.73
N GLY A 168 -6.13 -12.18 -11.94
CA GLY A 168 -6.34 -11.99 -10.50
C GLY A 168 -5.38 -10.99 -9.88
N ILE A 169 -5.86 -10.29 -8.86
CA ILE A 169 -5.08 -9.49 -7.91
C ILE A 169 -5.10 -10.26 -6.58
N ILE A 170 -3.97 -10.29 -5.87
CA ILE A 170 -3.79 -11.01 -4.60
C ILE A 170 -3.14 -10.13 -3.53
N ASP A 171 -3.00 -10.66 -2.31
CA ASP A 171 -2.26 -10.04 -1.19
C ASP A 171 -2.95 -8.80 -0.61
N PHE A 172 -4.20 -9.01 -0.16
CA PHE A 172 -5.04 -7.96 0.43
C PHE A 172 -4.76 -7.75 1.93
N GLU A 173 -3.72 -8.37 2.49
CA GLU A 173 -3.47 -8.45 3.93
C GLU A 173 -3.22 -7.07 4.59
N ARG A 174 -2.69 -6.11 3.80
CA ARG A 174 -2.34 -4.75 4.25
C ARG A 174 -3.35 -3.68 3.84
N CYS A 175 -4.57 -4.07 3.46
CA CYS A 175 -5.60 -3.11 3.10
C CYS A 175 -5.91 -2.13 4.25
N LEU A 176 -6.26 -0.91 3.88
CA LEU A 176 -6.60 0.15 4.81
C LEU A 176 -7.64 1.11 4.23
N TRP A 177 -8.29 1.85 5.11
CA TRP A 177 -9.14 2.97 4.73
C TRP A 177 -8.27 4.24 4.74
N ALA A 178 -7.97 4.80 3.57
CA ALA A 178 -6.98 5.86 3.41
C ALA A 178 -7.29 6.83 2.27
N ASP A 179 -6.42 7.81 2.07
CA ASP A 179 -6.28 8.56 0.81
C ASP A 179 -5.86 7.60 -0.32
N GLU A 180 -6.56 7.63 -1.47
CA GLU A 180 -6.24 6.77 -2.63
C GLU A 180 -4.79 6.89 -3.10
N LEU A 181 -4.15 8.03 -2.84
CA LEU A 181 -2.78 8.29 -3.29
C LEU A 181 -1.75 7.44 -2.54
N MET A 182 -2.16 6.70 -1.50
CA MET A 182 -1.33 5.66 -0.88
C MET A 182 -1.14 4.42 -1.75
N GLU A 183 -1.94 4.23 -2.80
CA GLU A 183 -1.76 3.10 -3.72
C GLU A 183 -0.38 3.13 -4.39
N VAL A 184 0.21 1.95 -4.59
CA VAL A 184 1.53 1.81 -5.23
C VAL A 184 1.58 2.39 -6.65
N GLY A 185 0.45 2.54 -7.33
CA GLY A 185 0.38 3.20 -8.63
C GLY A 185 0.69 4.71 -8.60
N PHE A 186 0.62 5.35 -7.42
CA PHE A 186 0.88 6.78 -7.22
C PHE A 186 2.25 7.10 -6.61
N ARG A 187 3.13 6.10 -6.42
CA ARG A 187 4.50 6.33 -5.93
C ARG A 187 5.22 7.35 -6.80
N THR A 188 5.87 8.33 -6.18
CA THR A 188 6.43 9.49 -6.89
C THR A 188 7.66 9.14 -7.75
N TYR A 189 8.25 7.97 -7.53
CA TYR A 189 9.37 7.41 -8.29
C TYR A 189 8.94 6.35 -9.32
N GLY A 190 7.63 6.11 -9.49
CA GLY A 190 7.09 4.99 -10.27
C GLY A 190 6.08 5.36 -11.35
N TYR A 191 6.03 6.63 -11.82
CA TYR A 191 4.99 7.11 -12.75
C TYR A 191 4.79 6.21 -13.98
N LYS A 192 3.56 5.71 -14.14
CA LYS A 192 3.11 4.97 -15.33
C LYS A 192 1.93 5.69 -15.97
N LYS A 193 2.15 6.29 -17.15
CA LYS A 193 1.10 7.00 -17.88
C LYS A 193 -0.13 6.13 -18.16
N ALA A 194 0.06 4.87 -18.51
CA ALA A 194 -1.03 3.94 -18.78
C ALA A 194 -1.89 3.66 -17.53
N PHE A 195 -1.25 3.50 -16.35
CA PHE A 195 -1.95 3.36 -15.08
C PHE A 195 -2.81 4.59 -14.78
N TYR A 196 -2.25 5.79 -14.88
CA TYR A 196 -2.98 7.05 -14.64
C TYR A 196 -4.22 7.16 -15.54
N LYS A 197 -4.04 6.87 -16.84
CA LYS A 197 -5.15 6.84 -17.81
C LYS A 197 -6.21 5.80 -17.44
N GLY A 198 -5.80 4.62 -16.96
CA GLY A 198 -6.70 3.56 -16.51
C GLY A 198 -7.47 3.92 -15.24
N TYR A 199 -6.80 4.57 -14.29
CA TYR A 199 -7.38 5.10 -13.07
C TYR A 199 -8.35 6.27 -13.35
N GLY A 200 -8.19 6.96 -14.49
CA GLY A 200 -9.05 8.05 -14.92
C GLY A 200 -8.58 9.43 -14.49
N ILE A 201 -7.28 9.60 -14.22
CA ILE A 201 -6.66 10.90 -13.96
C ILE A 201 -5.51 11.15 -14.95
N ASP A 202 -5.29 12.42 -15.29
CA ASP A 202 -4.17 12.79 -16.18
C ASP A 202 -2.86 13.00 -15.42
N LYS A 203 -2.95 13.70 -14.29
CA LYS A 203 -1.83 14.07 -13.42
C LYS A 203 -2.33 14.40 -12.03
N LEU A 204 -1.42 14.29 -11.06
CA LEU A 204 -1.60 14.85 -9.73
C LEU A 204 -1.36 16.37 -9.74
N SER A 205 -2.13 17.10 -8.94
CA SER A 205 -1.83 18.47 -8.52
C SER A 205 -0.57 18.51 -7.65
N ASP A 206 -0.06 19.71 -7.36
CA ASP A 206 1.17 19.83 -6.58
C ASP A 206 0.96 19.43 -5.11
N GLU A 207 -0.21 19.68 -4.53
CA GLU A 207 -0.59 19.17 -3.21
C GLU A 207 -0.69 17.64 -3.19
N GLU A 208 -1.30 17.03 -4.21
CA GLU A 208 -1.42 15.58 -4.32
C GLU A 208 -0.05 14.91 -4.51
N LYS A 209 0.84 15.48 -5.32
CA LYS A 209 2.23 14.99 -5.42
C LYS A 209 2.95 15.08 -4.08
N ARG A 210 2.72 16.16 -3.33
CA ARG A 210 3.30 16.34 -1.99
C ARG A 210 2.75 15.33 -1.00
N ARG A 211 1.45 15.01 -1.03
CA ARG A 211 0.85 13.91 -0.23
C ARG A 211 1.40 12.55 -0.64
N ALA A 212 1.44 12.24 -1.94
CA ALA A 212 2.02 11.00 -2.46
C ALA A 212 3.48 10.81 -1.99
N LYS A 213 4.26 11.89 -1.92
CA LYS A 213 5.62 11.87 -1.37
C LYS A 213 5.68 11.49 0.10
N TRP A 214 4.72 11.95 0.91
CA TRP A 214 4.58 11.51 2.29
C TRP A 214 4.26 10.02 2.40
N TYR A 215 3.42 9.49 1.50
CA TYR A 215 3.11 8.06 1.46
C TYR A 215 4.31 7.21 1.02
N ASP A 216 5.18 7.73 0.15
CA ASP A 216 6.48 7.12 -0.15
C ASP A 216 7.39 7.11 1.07
N ILE A 217 7.44 8.21 1.84
CA ILE A 217 8.21 8.28 3.09
C ILE A 217 7.73 7.22 4.09
N TYR A 218 6.42 7.04 4.23
CA TYR A 218 5.87 5.98 5.08
C TYR A 218 6.27 4.58 4.60
N LEU A 219 6.27 4.32 3.28
CA LEU A 219 6.81 3.08 2.72
C LEU A 219 8.30 2.90 3.09
N PHE A 220 9.13 3.93 2.93
CA PHE A 220 10.56 3.82 3.23
C PHE A 220 10.85 3.64 4.72
N LEU A 221 10.03 4.24 5.60
CA LEU A 221 10.07 3.97 7.04
C LEU A 221 9.79 2.49 7.29
N ILE A 222 8.73 1.92 6.69
CA ILE A 222 8.43 0.48 6.78
C ILE A 222 9.61 -0.36 6.28
N SER A 223 10.20 -0.02 5.13
CA SER A 223 11.33 -0.78 4.56
C SER A 223 12.56 -0.77 5.46
N CYS A 224 12.77 0.28 6.27
CA CYS A 224 13.81 0.28 7.31
C CYS A 224 13.54 -0.77 8.41
N LEU A 225 12.28 -1.14 8.66
CA LEU A 225 11.90 -2.10 9.70
C LEU A 225 11.98 -3.55 9.20
N GLU A 226 11.59 -3.79 7.95
CA GLU A 226 11.26 -5.13 7.44
C GLU A 226 12.42 -6.13 7.58
N CYS A 227 13.66 -5.76 7.21
CA CYS A 227 14.81 -6.69 7.31
C CYS A 227 14.93 -7.34 8.69
N ARG A 228 14.75 -6.57 9.77
CA ARG A 228 14.92 -7.05 11.15
C ARG A 228 13.73 -7.84 11.64
N TYR A 229 12.51 -7.45 11.28
CA TYR A 229 11.30 -8.18 11.69
C TYR A 229 11.07 -9.46 10.89
N ARG A 230 11.42 -9.47 9.60
CA ARG A 230 11.29 -10.61 8.71
C ARG A 230 12.49 -11.56 8.74
N MET A 231 13.57 -11.18 9.44
CA MET A 231 14.81 -11.98 9.59
C MET A 231 15.43 -12.34 8.24
N TYR A 232 15.49 -11.38 7.31
CA TYR A 232 16.14 -11.60 6.01
C TYR A 232 17.65 -11.86 6.17
N ASP A 233 18.19 -12.64 5.23
CA ASP A 233 19.62 -13.01 5.22
C ASP A 233 20.54 -11.83 4.92
N ASN A 234 20.00 -10.73 4.37
CA ASN A 234 20.74 -9.52 4.02
C ASN A 234 20.03 -8.25 4.49
N THR A 235 20.72 -7.12 4.35
CA THR A 235 20.25 -5.79 4.75
C THR A 235 19.84 -4.92 3.57
N ASP A 236 19.60 -5.49 2.39
CA ASP A 236 19.42 -4.72 1.15
C ASP A 236 18.17 -3.83 1.25
N THR A 237 17.04 -4.37 1.74
CA THR A 237 15.80 -3.59 1.94
C THR A 237 15.98 -2.47 2.96
N TYR A 238 16.75 -2.71 4.02
CA TYR A 238 17.07 -1.68 5.02
C TYR A 238 17.91 -0.55 4.42
N VAL A 239 18.98 -0.90 3.68
CA VAL A 239 19.86 0.09 3.04
C VAL A 239 19.06 0.91 2.03
N TRP A 240 18.29 0.23 1.17
CA TRP A 240 17.42 0.89 0.19
C TRP A 240 16.39 1.81 0.85
N GLY A 241 15.71 1.35 1.90
CA GLY A 241 14.75 2.15 2.66
C GLY A 241 15.39 3.41 3.26
N CYS A 242 16.56 3.27 3.89
CA CYS A 242 17.30 4.39 4.46
C CYS A 242 17.72 5.42 3.40
N ASP A 243 18.26 4.96 2.27
CA ASP A 243 18.71 5.82 1.18
C ASP A 243 17.54 6.59 0.55
N MET A 244 16.42 5.90 0.29
CA MET A 244 15.22 6.50 -0.27
C MET A 244 14.53 7.46 0.69
N LEU A 245 14.55 7.16 2.00
CA LEU A 245 14.07 8.06 3.04
C LEU A 245 14.90 9.35 3.06
N ASN A 246 16.23 9.24 3.14
CA ASN A 246 17.15 10.38 3.10
C ASN A 246 16.93 11.27 1.87
N LYS A 247 16.86 10.65 0.70
CA LYS A 247 16.59 11.35 -0.56
C LYS A 247 15.25 12.10 -0.50
N SER A 248 14.21 11.43 0.01
CA SER A 248 12.86 12.01 0.10
C SER A 248 12.81 13.19 1.07
N ILE A 249 13.49 13.12 2.22
CA ILE A 249 13.59 14.25 3.17
C ILE A 249 14.31 15.45 2.53
N VAL A 250 15.43 15.22 1.82
CA VAL A 250 16.16 16.29 1.12
C VAL A 250 15.28 16.96 0.08
N GLU A 251 14.50 16.19 -0.67
CA GLU A 251 13.53 16.71 -1.64
C GLU A 251 12.42 17.51 -0.95
N LEU A 252 11.87 17.01 0.16
CA LEU A 252 10.83 17.73 0.92
C LEU A 252 11.30 19.12 1.34
N LEU A 253 12.54 19.22 1.85
CA LEU A 253 13.15 20.46 2.32
C LEU A 253 13.40 21.47 1.19
N LYS A 254 13.69 20.99 -0.02
CA LYS A 254 13.93 21.86 -1.19
C LYS A 254 12.66 22.50 -1.72
N SER A 255 11.53 21.81 -1.67
CA SER A 255 10.24 22.35 -2.14
C SER A 255 9.60 23.37 -1.20
N ASN A 256 10.16 23.57 0.00
CA ASN A 256 9.71 24.55 0.99
C ASN A 256 10.42 25.92 0.85
N LYS A 257 11.17 26.13 -0.24
CA LYS A 257 11.80 27.41 -0.63
C LYS A 257 11.15 27.94 -1.89
#